data_AF-A0A4Y1RQ87-F1
#
_entry.id   AF-A0A4Y1RQ87-F1
#
_cell.length_a   1.000
_cell.length_b   1.000
_cell.length_c   1.000
_cell.angle_alpha   90.00
_cell.angle_beta   90.00
_cell.angle_gamma   90.00
#
_symmetry.space_group_name_H-M   'P 1'
#
loop_
_entity.id
_entity.type
_entity.pdbx_description
1 polymer ?
#
loop_
_entity_poly.entity_id
_entity_poly.type
_entity_poly.pdbx_seq_one_letter_code
_entity_poly.pdbx_strand_id
1 'polypeptide(L)'
;MHKNWVFPEQALPVDLIKRGMAVEDPKSSHSVRLLIEDYPYAADGLEIWSAIKTWVKEYCSFYYKNDEVVQNDSELQSWWKELREEGHGDKKDEPWWPKMQTCEELIETCTIIIWHKN
;
A
#
# COMPACT_ATOMS: atom_id res chain seq x y z
N MET A 1 7.00 -3.17 -19.92
CA MET A 1 7.09 -3.14 -18.45
C MET A 1 6.04 -2.22 -17.83
N HIS A 2 5.94 -0.92 -18.22
CA HIS A 2 4.92 0.01 -17.66
C HIS A 2 3.45 -0.34 -17.95
N LYS A 3 3.15 -1.05 -19.04
CA LYS A 3 1.75 -1.35 -19.43
C LYS A 3 0.98 -2.21 -18.42
N ASN A 4 1.67 -3.06 -17.66
CA ASN A 4 1.05 -3.99 -16.71
C ASN A 4 1.29 -3.57 -15.24
N TRP A 5 1.73 -2.33 -15.01
CA TRP A 5 1.93 -1.82 -13.66
C TRP A 5 0.59 -1.51 -13.00
N VAL A 6 0.43 -1.96 -11.76
CA VAL A 6 -0.78 -1.83 -10.94
C VAL A 6 -0.35 -1.39 -9.55
N PHE A 7 -0.85 -0.24 -9.07
CA PHE A 7 -0.38 0.36 -7.82
C PHE A 7 -0.60 -0.53 -6.58
N PRO A 8 -1.79 -1.10 -6.31
CA PRO A 8 -1.96 -1.95 -5.13
C PRO A 8 -1.06 -3.19 -5.11
N GLU A 9 -0.68 -3.71 -6.27
CA GLU A 9 0.21 -4.87 -6.39
C GLU A 9 1.67 -4.55 -6.04
N GLN A 10 1.98 -3.27 -5.85
CA GLN A 10 3.28 -2.82 -5.36
C GLN A 10 3.43 -3.06 -3.84
N ALA A 11 2.36 -3.41 -3.13
CA ALA A 11 2.46 -3.86 -1.74
C ALA A 11 3.16 -5.21 -1.66
N LEU A 12 4.20 -5.32 -0.81
CA LEU A 12 5.02 -6.55 -0.74
C LEU A 12 4.18 -7.82 -0.48
N PRO A 13 3.22 -7.85 0.47
CA PRO A 13 2.39 -9.03 0.67
C PRO A 13 1.58 -9.42 -0.58
N VAL A 14 1.06 -8.43 -1.31
CA VAL A 14 0.26 -8.63 -2.53
C VAL A 14 1.13 -9.16 -3.67
N ASP A 15 2.32 -8.61 -3.87
CA ASP A 15 3.30 -9.11 -4.85
C ASP A 15 3.68 -10.58 -4.57
N LEU A 16 3.98 -10.91 -3.31
CA LEU A 16 4.36 -12.28 -2.92
C LEU A 16 3.24 -13.29 -3.19
N ILE A 17 1.99 -12.95 -2.91
CA ILE A 17 0.83 -13.78 -3.24
C ILE A 17 0.68 -13.90 -4.76
N LYS A 18 0.76 -12.79 -5.49
CA LYS A 18 0.62 -12.75 -6.95
C LYS A 18 1.66 -13.62 -7.67
N ARG A 19 2.90 -13.65 -7.15
CA ARG A 19 3.98 -14.50 -7.70
C ARG A 19 3.89 -15.96 -7.25
N GLY A 20 2.91 -16.33 -6.41
CA GLY A 20 2.78 -17.68 -5.88
C GLY A 20 3.87 -18.04 -4.86
N MET A 21 4.43 -17.04 -4.18
CA MET A 21 5.47 -17.21 -3.16
C MET A 21 4.91 -17.19 -1.73
N ALA A 22 3.67 -16.74 -1.56
CA ALA A 22 2.96 -16.70 -0.29
C ALA A 22 1.46 -16.98 -0.48
N VAL A 23 0.79 -17.28 0.63
CA VAL A 23 -0.68 -17.38 0.71
C VAL A 23 -1.19 -16.49 1.84
N GLU A 24 -2.42 -16.01 1.75
CA GLU A 24 -3.07 -15.31 2.86
C GLU A 24 -3.15 -16.22 4.08
N ASP A 25 -2.75 -15.68 5.24
CA ASP A 25 -2.85 -16.34 6.52
C ASP A 25 -3.10 -15.28 7.60
N PRO A 26 -4.37 -14.99 7.95
CA PRO A 26 -4.70 -13.99 8.96
C PRO A 26 -4.14 -14.30 10.36
N LYS A 27 -3.64 -15.52 10.60
CA LYS A 27 -3.06 -15.92 11.88
C LYS A 27 -1.55 -15.67 11.95
N SER A 28 -0.91 -15.38 10.82
CA SER A 28 0.52 -15.04 10.81
C SER A 28 0.74 -13.57 11.20
N SER A 29 1.97 -13.25 11.63
CA SER A 29 2.35 -11.88 12.00
C SER A 29 2.16 -10.86 10.88
N HIS A 30 2.31 -11.30 9.63
CA HIS A 30 2.29 -10.44 8.44
C HIS A 30 1.03 -10.63 7.59
N SER A 31 0.01 -11.33 8.10
CA SER A 31 -1.22 -11.72 7.39
C SER A 31 -1.01 -12.58 6.14
N VAL A 32 0.24 -13.00 5.88
CA VAL A 32 0.63 -13.92 4.81
C VAL A 32 1.60 -14.97 5.34
N ARG A 33 1.60 -16.14 4.74
CA ARG A 33 2.54 -17.23 5.02
C ARG A 33 3.34 -17.54 3.76
N LEU A 34 4.67 -17.48 3.87
CA LEU A 34 5.57 -17.85 2.78
C LEU A 34 5.46 -19.34 2.46
N LEU A 35 5.51 -19.68 1.18
CA LEU A 35 5.58 -21.07 0.72
C LEU A 35 7.02 -21.59 0.67
N ILE A 36 7.99 -20.69 0.60
CA ILE A 36 9.41 -20.96 0.76
C ILE A 36 9.85 -20.24 2.03
N GLU A 37 10.06 -21.01 3.10
CA GLU A 37 10.39 -20.46 4.43
C GLU A 37 11.73 -19.70 4.39
N ASP A 38 12.74 -20.26 3.71
CA ASP A 38 14.06 -19.65 3.53
C ASP A 38 14.13 -18.79 2.27
N TYR A 39 13.23 -17.81 2.14
CA TYR A 39 13.30 -16.78 1.10
C TYR A 39 13.74 -15.44 1.72
N PRO A 40 15.06 -15.13 1.77
CA PRO A 40 15.59 -14.01 2.57
C PRO A 40 14.96 -12.67 2.24
N TYR A 41 14.82 -12.35 0.94
CA TYR A 41 14.18 -11.11 0.50
C TYR A 41 12.73 -10.98 1.00
N ALA A 42 11.95 -12.07 0.95
CA ALA A 42 10.56 -12.03 1.36
C ALA A 42 10.42 -11.98 2.88
N ALA A 43 11.22 -12.76 3.61
CA ALA A 43 11.21 -12.78 5.07
C ALA A 43 11.63 -11.43 5.65
N ASP A 44 12.80 -10.92 5.27
CA ASP A 44 13.31 -9.63 5.76
C ASP A 44 12.43 -8.46 5.28
N GLY A 45 11.97 -8.54 4.03
CA GLY A 45 11.09 -7.53 3.46
C GLY A 45 9.77 -7.41 4.20
N LEU A 46 9.17 -8.53 4.65
CA LEU A 46 7.92 -8.50 5.41
C LEU A 46 8.09 -7.85 6.79
N GLU A 47 9.23 -8.04 7.45
CA GLU A 47 9.54 -7.35 8.70
C GLU A 47 9.63 -5.83 8.50
N ILE A 48 10.36 -5.39 7.46
CA ILE A 48 10.50 -3.96 7.12
C ILE A 48 9.13 -3.37 6.72
N TRP A 49 8.38 -4.07 5.87
CA TRP A 49 7.04 -3.67 5.47
C TRP A 49 6.11 -3.48 6.68
N SER A 50 6.12 -4.44 7.61
CA SER A 50 5.32 -4.39 8.84
C SER A 50 5.71 -3.21 9.73
N ALA A 51 7.01 -2.93 9.87
CA ALA A 51 7.50 -1.78 10.60
C ALA A 51 7.05 -0.45 9.96
N ILE A 52 7.17 -0.31 8.63
CA ILE A 52 6.72 0.87 7.89
C ILE A 52 5.21 1.06 8.09
N LYS A 53 4.41 0.01 7.85
CA LYS A 53 2.95 0.08 7.96
C LYS A 53 2.51 0.46 9.37
N THR A 54 3.17 -0.07 10.40
CA THR A 54 2.91 0.28 11.80
C THR A 54 3.18 1.77 12.05
N TRP A 55 4.35 2.27 11.63
CA TRP A 55 4.71 3.68 11.78
C TRP A 55 3.74 4.61 11.02
N VAL A 56 3.41 4.29 9.77
CA VAL A 56 2.45 5.06 8.96
C VAL A 56 1.09 5.07 9.65
N LYS A 57 0.62 3.91 10.13
CA LYS A 57 -0.65 3.81 10.84
C LYS A 57 -0.69 4.70 12.07
N GLU A 58 0.35 4.65 12.91
CA GLU A 58 0.44 5.50 14.11
C GLU A 58 0.45 6.99 13.75
N TYR A 59 1.25 7.37 12.76
CA TYR A 59 1.34 8.75 12.28
C TYR A 59 0.01 9.24 11.70
N CYS A 60 -0.57 8.53 10.74
CA CYS A 60 -1.86 8.89 10.15
C CYS A 60 -2.97 8.93 11.20
N SER A 61 -3.01 7.97 12.13
CA SER A 61 -4.02 7.95 13.21
C SER A 61 -3.88 9.13 14.18
N PHE A 62 -2.73 9.81 14.22
CA PHE A 62 -2.58 11.04 14.99
C PHE A 62 -3.39 12.20 14.37
N TYR A 63 -3.37 12.34 13.05
CA TYR A 63 -3.98 13.47 12.33
C TYR A 63 -5.39 13.15 11.78
N TYR A 64 -5.60 11.93 11.28
CA TYR A 64 -6.84 11.47 10.64
C TYR A 64 -7.58 10.50 11.56
N LYS A 65 -8.52 11.02 12.35
CA LYS A 65 -9.24 10.24 13.37
C LYS A 65 -10.35 9.36 12.82
N ASN A 66 -10.86 9.68 11.64
CA ASN A 66 -11.89 8.94 10.93
C ASN A 66 -11.85 9.32 9.44
N ASP A 67 -12.64 8.61 8.66
CA ASP A 67 -12.70 8.78 7.20
C ASP A 67 -13.20 10.18 6.80
N GLU A 68 -14.05 10.83 7.60
CA GLU A 68 -14.52 12.20 7.30
C GLU A 68 -13.37 13.22 7.32
N VAL A 69 -12.37 13.04 8.17
CA VAL A 69 -11.19 13.94 8.19
C VAL A 69 -10.39 13.78 6.89
N VAL A 70 -10.25 12.56 6.37
CA VAL A 70 -9.57 12.29 5.08
C VAL A 70 -10.34 12.90 3.92
N GLN A 71 -11.67 12.75 3.92
CA GLN A 71 -12.54 13.25 2.86
C GLN A 71 -12.57 14.78 2.80
N ASN A 72 -12.49 15.44 3.94
CA ASN A 72 -12.55 16.90 4.04
C ASN A 72 -11.18 17.59 3.90
N ASP A 73 -10.08 16.84 3.83
CA ASP A 73 -8.74 17.39 3.61
C ASP A 73 -8.53 17.69 2.11
N SER A 74 -8.76 18.95 1.73
CA SER A 74 -8.67 19.38 0.34
C SER A 74 -7.26 19.27 -0.25
N GLU A 75 -6.22 19.42 0.57
CA GLU A 75 -4.82 19.30 0.11
C GLU A 75 -4.51 17.83 -0.19
N LEU A 76 -4.89 16.91 0.69
CA LEU A 76 -4.72 15.48 0.49
C LEU A 76 -5.49 14.99 -0.75
N GLN A 77 -6.75 15.40 -0.91
CA GLN A 77 -7.56 15.03 -2.07
C GLN A 77 -6.95 15.55 -3.38
N SER A 78 -6.42 16.79 -3.37
CA SER A 78 -5.80 17.40 -4.54
C SER A 78 -4.49 16.71 -4.90
N TRP A 79 -3.64 16.42 -3.91
CA TRP A 79 -2.39 15.68 -4.10
C TRP A 79 -2.64 14.30 -4.71
N TRP A 80 -3.61 13.54 -4.18
CA TRP A 80 -3.90 12.20 -4.70
C TRP A 80 -4.44 12.26 -6.13
N LYS A 81 -5.29 13.25 -6.42
CA LYS A 81 -5.80 13.49 -7.77
C LYS A 81 -4.67 13.80 -8.75
N GLU A 82 -3.77 14.72 -8.42
CA GLU A 82 -2.62 15.10 -9.25
C GLU A 82 -1.71 13.89 -9.52
N LEU A 83 -1.39 13.11 -8.48
CA LEU A 83 -0.58 11.90 -8.61
C LEU A 83 -1.19 10.92 -9.63
N ARG A 84 -2.50 10.68 -9.56
CA ARG A 84 -3.22 9.76 -10.44
C ARG A 84 -3.39 10.32 -11.86
N GLU A 85 -3.83 11.56 -11.98
CA GLU A 85 -4.28 12.14 -13.26
C GLU A 85 -3.14 12.77 -14.07
N GLU A 86 -2.09 13.24 -13.41
CA GLU A 86 -0.93 13.87 -14.04
C GLU A 86 0.31 12.98 -13.93
N GLY A 87 0.67 12.57 -12.70
CA GLY A 87 1.86 11.73 -12.46
C GLY A 87 1.79 10.36 -13.14
N HIS A 88 0.63 9.71 -13.05
CA HIS A 88 0.32 8.44 -13.72
C HIS A 88 -0.85 8.57 -14.70
N GLY A 89 -0.88 9.70 -15.44
CA GLY A 89 -1.98 10.04 -16.34
C GLY A 89 -2.28 9.01 -17.44
N ASP A 90 -1.32 8.14 -17.80
CA ASP A 90 -1.53 7.03 -18.74
C ASP A 90 -2.41 5.90 -18.19
N LYS A 91 -2.65 5.89 -16.86
CA LYS A 91 -3.41 4.87 -16.12
C LYS A 91 -4.51 5.45 -15.24
N LYS A 92 -4.80 6.74 -15.36
CA LYS A 92 -5.74 7.45 -14.47
C LYS A 92 -7.14 6.82 -14.40
N ASP A 93 -7.57 6.14 -15.45
CA ASP A 93 -8.90 5.54 -15.60
C ASP A 93 -8.95 4.06 -15.15
N GLU A 94 -7.83 3.50 -14.68
CA GLU A 94 -7.77 2.12 -14.20
C GLU A 94 -8.57 1.94 -12.89
N PRO A 95 -9.33 0.84 -12.72
CA PRO A 95 -10.28 0.70 -11.62
C PRO A 95 -9.62 0.38 -10.26
N TRP A 96 -8.34 0.03 -10.25
CA TRP A 96 -7.61 -0.40 -9.06
C TRP A 96 -7.04 0.76 -8.23
N TRP A 97 -7.18 2.01 -8.68
CA TRP A 97 -6.74 3.16 -7.89
C TRP A 97 -7.55 3.28 -6.59
N PRO A 98 -6.88 3.37 -5.42
CA PRO A 98 -7.53 3.81 -4.20
C PRO A 98 -8.29 5.12 -4.41
N LYS A 99 -9.44 5.28 -3.77
CA LYS A 99 -10.24 6.50 -3.90
C LYS A 99 -9.77 7.61 -2.95
N MET A 100 -8.94 7.27 -1.98
CA MET A 100 -8.46 8.17 -0.93
C MET A 100 -9.61 8.78 -0.12
N GLN A 101 -10.56 7.96 0.30
CA GLN A 101 -11.74 8.38 1.07
C GLN A 101 -11.76 7.81 2.49
N THR A 102 -10.85 6.90 2.81
CA THR A 102 -10.77 6.25 4.13
C THR A 102 -9.37 6.36 4.73
N CYS A 103 -9.28 6.29 6.04
CA CYS A 103 -7.99 6.22 6.73
C CYS A 103 -7.18 4.99 6.30
N GLU A 104 -7.85 3.87 6.04
CA GLU A 104 -7.19 2.64 5.61
C GLU A 104 -6.55 2.81 4.22
N GLU A 105 -7.27 3.40 3.25
CA GLU A 105 -6.70 3.71 1.93
C GLU A 105 -5.48 4.64 2.02
N LEU A 106 -5.52 5.65 2.90
CA LEU A 106 -4.38 6.55 3.14
C LEU A 106 -3.18 5.78 3.70
N ILE A 107 -3.39 4.96 4.72
CA ILE A 107 -2.34 4.16 5.36
C ILE A 107 -1.70 3.20 4.37
N GLU A 108 -2.49 2.46 3.59
CA GLU A 108 -1.97 1.53 2.58
C GLU A 108 -1.20 2.27 1.50
N THR A 109 -1.75 3.39 1.00
CA THR A 109 -1.11 4.19 -0.05
C THR A 109 0.25 4.72 0.39
N CYS A 110 0.32 5.33 1.58
CA CYS A 110 1.58 5.84 2.13
C CYS A 110 2.59 4.72 2.39
N THR A 111 2.13 3.56 2.89
CA THR A 111 2.97 2.38 3.10
C THR A 111 3.60 1.90 1.79
N ILE A 112 2.80 1.77 0.72
CA ILE A 112 3.29 1.38 -0.61
C ILE A 112 4.33 2.37 -1.13
N ILE A 113 4.05 3.68 -1.03
CA ILE A 113 4.95 4.74 -1.50
C ILE A 113 6.29 4.69 -0.75
N ILE A 114 6.28 4.57 0.58
CA ILE A 114 7.50 4.54 1.39
C ILE A 114 8.29 3.26 1.11
N TRP A 115 7.63 2.10 1.04
CA TRP A 115 8.28 0.83 0.67
C TRP A 115 8.99 0.92 -0.69
N HIS A 116 8.37 1.54 -1.69
CA HIS A 116 8.96 1.72 -3.02
C HIS A 116 10.17 2.66 -3.07
N LYS A 117 10.34 3.49 -2.05
CA LYS A 117 11.46 4.44 -1.95
C LYS A 117 12.64 3.87 -1.17
N ASN A 118 12.48 2.73 -0.50
CA ASN A 118 13.55 2.02 0.19
C ASN A 118 14.32 1.06 -0.74
#